data_AF-A0A519MNP6-F1
#
_entry.id   AF-A0A519MNP6-F1
#
_cell.length_a   1.000
_cell.length_b   1.000
_cell.length_c   1.000
_cell.angle_alpha   90.00
_cell.angle_beta   90.00
_cell.angle_gamma   90.00
#
_symmetry.space_group_name_H-M   'P 1'
#
loop_
_entity.id
_entity.type
_entity.pdbx_description
1 polymer ?
#
loop_
_entity_poly.entity_id
_entity_poly.type
_entity_poly.pdbx_seq_one_letter_code
_entity_poly.pdbx_strand_id
1 'polypeptide(L)'
;MTRYEVMIGLGDQLGILTAKSLIPVHLLEWKQYYETYLSEAAKYRLNHGKTGKTYVAGLVADEFNISERTVFSIIAFMEGY
;
A
#
# COMPACT_ATOMS: atom_id res chain seq x y z
N MET A 1 1.01 -14.88 5.44
CA MET A 1 0.58 -14.34 4.15
C MET A 1 -0.10 -13.01 4.43
N THR A 2 0.43 -11.92 3.87
CA THR A 2 -0.14 -10.57 4.04
C THR A 2 -1.35 -10.38 3.12
N ARG A 3 -2.22 -9.40 3.41
CA ARG A 3 -3.35 -9.09 2.50
C ARG A 3 -2.81 -8.61 1.14
N TYR A 4 -1.68 -7.91 1.14
CA TYR A 4 -0.96 -7.53 -0.07
C TYR A 4 -0.50 -8.74 -0.90
N GLU A 5 0.11 -9.76 -0.27
CA GLU A 5 0.51 -10.99 -0.97
C GLU A 5 -0.68 -11.71 -1.62
N VAL A 6 -1.83 -11.72 -0.95
CA VAL A 6 -3.08 -12.27 -1.53
C VAL A 6 -3.51 -11.44 -2.75
N MET A 7 -3.48 -10.12 -2.66
CA MET A 7 -3.84 -9.24 -3.79
C MET A 7 -2.91 -9.44 -4.98
N ILE A 8 -1.60 -9.59 -4.76
CA ILE A 8 -0.63 -9.89 -5.81
C ILE A 8 -0.91 -11.27 -6.42
N GLY A 9 -1.23 -12.27 -5.59
CA GLY A 9 -1.59 -13.61 -6.05
C GLY A 9 -2.85 -13.68 -6.91
N LEU A 10 -3.78 -12.72 -6.76
CA LEU A 10 -4.98 -12.62 -7.59
C LEU A 10 -4.67 -12.10 -9.01
N GLY A 11 -3.62 -11.28 -9.19
CA GLY A 11 -3.25 -10.72 -10.50
C GLY A 11 -4.44 -10.09 -11.23
N ASP A 12 -4.66 -10.50 -12.48
CA ASP A 12 -5.77 -10.02 -13.33
C ASP A 12 -7.16 -10.30 -12.73
N GLN A 13 -7.29 -11.32 -11.87
CA GLN A 13 -8.56 -11.60 -11.21
C GLN A 13 -8.95 -10.47 -10.26
N LEU A 14 -8.00 -9.71 -9.71
CA LEU A 14 -8.30 -8.57 -8.85
C LEU A 14 -9.17 -7.54 -9.60
N GLY A 15 -8.83 -7.23 -10.85
CA GLY A 15 -9.60 -6.34 -11.72
C GLY A 15 -10.98 -6.90 -12.09
N ILE A 16 -11.09 -8.22 -12.29
CA ILE A 16 -12.38 -8.86 -12.56
C ILE A 16 -13.28 -8.81 -11.33
N LEU A 17 -12.73 -9.05 -10.13
CA LEU A 17 -13.46 -9.04 -8.88
C LEU A 17 -13.94 -7.64 -8.51
N THR A 18 -13.14 -6.60 -8.76
CA THR A 18 -13.57 -5.20 -8.58
C THR A 18 -14.64 -4.81 -9.59
N ALA A 19 -14.48 -5.16 -10.87
CA ALA A 19 -15.47 -4.89 -11.91
C ALA A 19 -16.83 -5.55 -11.63
N LYS A 20 -16.81 -6.73 -11.01
CA LYS A 20 -18.01 -7.44 -10.55
C LYS A 20 -18.55 -6.95 -9.20
N SER A 21 -17.96 -5.91 -8.61
CA SER A 21 -18.30 -5.39 -7.27
C SER A 21 -18.22 -6.44 -6.16
N LEU A 22 -17.45 -7.52 -6.36
CA LEU A 22 -17.21 -8.55 -5.35
C LEU A 22 -16.18 -8.10 -4.32
N ILE A 23 -15.31 -7.16 -4.70
CA ILE A 23 -14.40 -6.47 -3.80
C ILE A 23 -14.47 -4.95 -4.03
N PRO A 24 -14.21 -4.14 -3.00
CA PRO A 24 -14.25 -2.69 -3.14
C PRO A 24 -13.18 -2.15 -4.10
N VAL A 25 -13.56 -1.18 -4.93
CA VAL A 25 -12.66 -0.54 -5.90
C VAL A 25 -11.47 0.17 -5.25
N HIS A 26 -11.66 0.73 -4.05
CA HIS A 26 -10.59 1.43 -3.31
C HIS A 26 -9.43 0.50 -2.93
N LEU A 27 -9.59 -0.83 -2.97
CA LEU A 27 -8.48 -1.76 -2.76
C LEU A 27 -7.42 -1.66 -3.85
N LEU A 28 -7.79 -1.24 -5.07
CA LEU A 28 -6.82 -0.96 -6.14
C LEU A 28 -5.97 0.26 -5.80
N GLU A 29 -6.61 1.32 -5.32
CA GLU A 29 -5.94 2.55 -4.89
C GLU A 29 -5.02 2.26 -3.71
N TRP A 30 -5.52 1.53 -2.71
CA TRP A 30 -4.73 1.17 -1.52
C TRP A 30 -3.54 0.29 -1.89
N LYS A 31 -3.71 -0.63 -2.85
CA LYS A 31 -2.60 -1.42 -3.39
C LYS A 31 -1.53 -0.49 -3.97
N GLN A 32 -1.91 0.47 -4.80
CA GLN A 32 -0.98 1.43 -5.38
C GLN A 32 -0.26 2.25 -4.30
N TYR A 33 -0.99 2.77 -3.30
CA TYR A 33 -0.40 3.54 -2.20
C TYR A 33 0.61 2.71 -1.40
N TYR A 34 0.29 1.44 -1.16
CA TYR A 34 1.20 0.52 -0.47
C TYR A 34 2.42 0.14 -1.32
N GLU A 35 2.28 -0.03 -2.63
CA GLU A 35 3.40 -0.27 -3.54
C GLU A 35 4.36 0.93 -3.58
N THR A 36 3.83 2.15 -3.63
CA THR A 36 4.64 3.37 -3.51
C THR A 36 5.35 3.42 -2.15
N TYR A 37 4.65 3.11 -1.06
CA TYR A 37 5.26 3.00 0.27
C TYR A 37 6.42 1.99 0.30
N LEU A 38 6.26 0.79 -0.29
CA LEU A 38 7.32 -0.21 -0.35
C LEU A 38 8.54 0.28 -1.14
N SER A 39 8.30 0.96 -2.26
CA SER A 39 9.36 1.56 -3.10
C SER A 39 10.14 2.63 -2.34
N GLU A 40 9.45 3.58 -1.72
CA GLU A 40 10.06 4.65 -0.94
C GLU A 40 10.75 4.12 0.33
N ALA A 41 10.18 3.10 0.98
CA ALA A 41 10.82 2.41 2.10
C ALA A 41 12.13 1.72 1.68
N ALA A 42 12.15 1.10 0.50
CA ALA A 42 13.36 0.49 -0.05
C ALA A 42 14.45 1.54 -0.34
N LYS A 43 14.09 2.66 -0.97
CA LYS A 43 15.00 3.80 -1.23
C LYS A 43 15.55 4.38 0.08
N TYR A 44 14.68 4.62 1.06
CA TYR A 44 15.08 5.15 2.35
C TYR A 44 16.03 4.19 3.08
N ARG A 45 15.74 2.89 3.05
CA ARG A 45 16.60 1.85 3.65
C ARG A 45 17.97 1.80 2.98
N LEU A 46 18.05 1.92 1.65
CA LEU A 46 19.32 1.98 0.94
C LEU A 46 20.17 3.19 1.36
N ASN A 47 19.53 4.35 1.56
CA ASN A 47 20.25 5.59 1.88
C ASN A 47 20.61 5.74 3.37
N HIS A 48 19.82 5.16 4.29
CA HIS A 48 19.94 5.40 5.73
C HIS A 48 20.16 4.15 6.58
N GLY A 49 20.10 2.94 6.00
CA GLY A 49 20.29 1.67 6.71
C GLY A 49 19.16 1.25 7.65
N LYS A 50 18.07 2.03 7.76
CA LYS A 50 16.93 1.77 8.66
C LYS A 50 15.59 1.97 7.96
N THR A 51 14.52 1.42 8.53
CA THR A 51 13.14 1.61 8.07
C THR A 51 12.59 2.94 8.60
N GLY A 52 12.52 3.95 7.73
CA GLY A 52 11.94 5.26 8.04
C GLY A 52 10.42 5.30 7.97
N LYS A 53 9.71 4.37 8.66
CA LYS A 53 8.28 4.09 8.46
C LYS A 53 7.41 5.36 8.42
N THR A 54 7.58 6.26 9.40
CA THR A 54 6.81 7.52 9.51
C THR A 54 7.14 8.50 8.39
N TYR A 55 8.42 8.71 8.11
CA TYR A 55 8.86 9.61 7.05
C TYR A 55 8.34 9.15 5.68
N VAL A 56 8.48 7.85 5.40
CA VAL A 56 8.01 7.24 4.15
C VAL A 56 6.48 7.33 4.03
N ALA A 57 5.75 7.11 5.12
CA ALA A 57 4.30 7.30 5.13
C ALA A 57 3.90 8.75 4.84
N GLY A 58 4.66 9.73 5.35
CA GLY A 58 4.49 11.15 5.01
C GLY A 58 4.67 11.44 3.53
N LEU A 59 5.72 10.89 2.90
CA LEU A 59 5.95 11.05 1.45
C LEU A 59 4.77 10.54 0.62
N VAL A 60 4.24 9.36 0.96
CA VAL A 60 3.09 8.77 0.26
C VAL A 60 1.82 9.58 0.51
N ALA A 61 1.64 10.09 1.72
CA ALA A 61 0.51 10.96 2.07
C ALA A 61 0.49 12.22 1.21
N ASP A 62 1.66 12.87 1.06
CA ASP A 62 1.84 14.06 0.23
C ASP A 62 1.63 13.75 -1.27
N GLU A 63 2.18 12.63 -1.77
CA GLU A 63 2.07 12.23 -3.18
C GLU A 63 0.62 12.02 -3.62
N PHE A 64 -0.19 11.37 -2.77
CA PHE A 64 -1.58 11.03 -3.10
C PHE A 64 -2.60 11.99 -2.48
N ASN A 65 -2.17 13.06 -1.83
CA ASN A 65 -3.03 14.04 -1.15
C ASN A 65 -4.04 13.38 -0.19
N ILE A 66 -3.54 12.43 0.62
CA ILE A 66 -4.30 11.74 1.67
C ILE A 66 -3.66 11.96 3.03
N SER A 67 -4.38 11.72 4.12
CA SER A 67 -3.79 11.87 5.44
C SER A 67 -2.76 10.79 5.75
N GLU A 68 -1.69 11.12 6.49
CA GLU A 68 -0.73 10.13 7.00
C GLU A 68 -1.43 9.01 7.79
N ARG A 69 -2.48 9.36 8.54
CA ARG A 69 -3.30 8.38 9.27
C ARG A 69 -3.90 7.36 8.30
N THR A 70 -4.41 7.80 7.16
CA THR A 70 -4.94 6.92 6.11
C THR A 70 -3.86 5.99 5.60
N VAL A 71 -2.65 6.50 5.33
CA VAL A 71 -1.50 5.68 4.90
C VAL A 71 -1.15 4.62 5.95
N PHE A 72 -1.10 4.99 7.23
CA PHE A 72 -0.86 4.03 8.30
C PHE A 72 -1.96 2.96 8.40
N SER A 73 -3.23 3.35 8.24
CA SER A 73 -4.34 2.39 8.19
C SER A 73 -4.21 1.43 7.00
N ILE A 74 -3.80 1.93 5.83
CA ILE A 74 -3.54 1.10 4.65
C ILE A 74 -2.39 0.13 4.90
N ILE A 75 -1.27 0.61 5.47
CA ILE A 75 -0.12 -0.23 5.80
C ILE A 75 -0.54 -1.35 6.77
N ALA A 76 -1.23 -1.01 7.86
CA ALA A 76 -1.72 -2.00 8.82
C ALA A 76 -2.66 -3.01 8.15
N PHE A 77 -3.60 -2.53 7.32
CA PHE A 77 -4.49 -3.39 6.54
C PHE A 77 -3.70 -4.32 5.62
N MET A 78 -2.73 -3.83 4.87
CA MET A 78 -1.94 -4.62 3.94
C MET A 78 -1.09 -5.67 4.65
N GLU A 79 -0.45 -5.30 5.76
CA GLU A 79 0.42 -6.17 6.57
C GLU A 79 -0.37 -7.22 7.38
N GLY A 80 -1.68 -7.02 7.60
CA GLY A 80 -2.53 -7.97 8.33
C GLY A 80 -2.71 -7.67 9.83
N TYR A 81 -2.38 -6.45 10.26
CA TYR A 81 -2.57 -5.97 11.64
C TYR A 81 -3.94 -5.35 11.86
#